data_AF-A0A015II02-F1
#
_entry.id   AF-A0A015II02-F1
#
_cell.length_a   1.000
_cell.length_b   1.000
_cell.length_c   1.000
_cell.angle_alpha   90.00
_cell.angle_beta   90.00
_cell.angle_gamma   90.00
#
_symmetry.space_group_name_H-M   'P 1'
#
loop_
_entity.id
_entity.type
_entity.pdbx_description
1 polymer ?
#
loop_
_entity_poly.entity_id
_entity_poly.type
_entity_poly.pdbx_seq_one_letter_code
_entity_poly.pdbx_strand_id
1 'polypeptide(L)'
;MSDTTKKIKIDKIEYGHIQSKLHNGPITKLEISPNEKYLVTYSQFDLSIVGWNVVEDINEGKLEPDYKIDFIISKGIIEQICVSDDKKLAYIFEKRLGRLIKFHGHIFNSPQ
;
A
#
# COMPACT_ATOMS: atom_id res chain seq x y z
N MET A 1 -26.51 40.39 -23.92
CA MET A 1 -25.40 39.68 -23.25
C MET A 1 -25.74 38.21 -23.32
N SER A 2 -25.02 37.43 -24.12
CA SER A 2 -25.32 36.02 -24.39
C SER A 2 -24.50 35.12 -23.46
N ASP A 3 -25.18 34.50 -22.50
CA ASP A 3 -24.60 33.49 -21.62
C ASP A 3 -24.15 32.28 -22.44
N THR A 4 -22.84 32.12 -22.56
CA THR A 4 -22.22 30.99 -23.24
C THR A 4 -21.86 29.95 -22.19
N THR A 5 -22.81 29.09 -21.82
CA THR A 5 -22.54 27.97 -20.93
C THR A 5 -21.68 26.95 -21.69
N LYS A 6 -20.36 26.98 -21.48
CA LYS A 6 -19.46 25.93 -21.96
C LYS A 6 -19.75 24.64 -21.18
N LYS A 7 -20.45 23.69 -21.80
CA LYS A 7 -20.51 22.31 -21.33
C LYS A 7 -19.10 21.72 -21.39
N ILE A 8 -18.49 21.49 -20.23
CA ILE A 8 -17.26 20.72 -20.10
C ILE A 8 -17.63 19.27 -20.49
N LYS A 9 -17.10 18.78 -21.61
CA LYS A 9 -17.09 17.34 -21.90
C LYS A 9 -16.04 16.74 -20.99
N ILE A 10 -16.48 15.92 -20.04
CA ILE A 10 -15.58 15.09 -19.23
C ILE A 10 -15.16 13.96 -20.16
N ASP A 11 -13.90 14.00 -20.62
CA ASP A 11 -13.33 12.90 -21.38
C ASP A 11 -13.30 11.65 -20.52
N LYS A 12 -13.66 10.55 -21.16
CA LYS A 12 -13.83 9.21 -20.63
C LYS A 12 -12.65 8.85 -19.72
N ILE A 13 -12.90 8.64 -18.42
CA ILE A 13 -11.89 8.10 -17.50
C ILE A 13 -11.64 6.65 -17.95
N GLU A 14 -10.53 6.42 -18.65
CA GLU A 14 -10.07 5.08 -18.95
C GLU A 14 -9.58 4.44 -17.65
N TYR A 15 -10.39 3.53 -17.10
CA TYR A 15 -9.92 2.63 -16.06
C TYR A 15 -8.81 1.78 -16.66
N GLY A 16 -7.57 2.11 -16.31
CA GLY A 16 -6.39 1.35 -16.68
C GLY A 16 -6.62 -0.14 -16.44
N HIS A 17 -6.20 -0.92 -17.43
CA HIS A 17 -6.17 -2.38 -17.48
C HIS A 17 -6.10 -2.99 -16.08
N ILE A 18 -7.12 -3.77 -15.69
CA ILE A 18 -7.23 -4.40 -14.36
C ILE A 18 -6.09 -5.42 -14.24
N GLN A 19 -4.91 -4.97 -13.80
CA GLN A 19 -3.90 -5.85 -13.22
C GLN A 19 -4.62 -6.65 -12.14
N SER A 20 -4.43 -7.97 -12.14
CA SER A 20 -4.91 -8.90 -11.11
C SER A 20 -4.97 -8.18 -9.77
N LYS A 21 -6.17 -8.05 -9.19
CA LYS A 21 -6.44 -7.21 -8.01
C LYS A 21 -5.34 -7.44 -6.95
N LEU A 22 -4.42 -6.48 -6.81
CA LEU A 22 -3.26 -6.64 -5.93
C LEU A 22 -3.72 -6.82 -4.47
N HIS A 23 -4.79 -6.11 -4.10
CA HIS A 23 -5.62 -6.41 -2.94
C HIS A 23 -6.97 -7.00 -3.38
N ASN A 24 -7.43 -8.05 -2.70
CA ASN A 24 -8.78 -8.60 -2.82
C ASN A 24 -9.82 -7.82 -2.00
N GLY A 25 -9.37 -6.97 -1.06
CA GLY A 25 -10.23 -6.13 -0.22
C GLY A 25 -9.86 -4.64 -0.23
N PRO A 26 -10.58 -3.82 0.58
CA PRO A 26 -10.28 -2.40 0.73
C PRO A 26 -8.89 -2.16 1.34
N ILE A 27 -8.18 -1.15 0.84
CA ILE A 27 -6.95 -0.67 1.46
C ILE A 27 -7.29 0.03 2.77
N THR A 28 -6.65 -0.39 3.85
CA THR A 28 -6.89 0.08 5.22
C THR A 28 -5.72 0.84 5.83
N LYS A 29 -4.51 0.66 5.28
CA LYS A 29 -3.31 1.42 5.67
C LYS A 29 -2.46 1.72 4.44
N LEU A 30 -1.80 2.86 4.48
CA LEU A 30 -0.86 3.34 3.48
C LEU A 30 0.30 4.01 4.22
N GLU A 31 1.52 3.68 3.82
CA GLU A 31 2.76 4.28 4.35
C GLU A 31 3.70 4.61 3.21
N ILE A 32 4.39 5.74 3.31
CA ILE A 32 5.29 6.27 2.30
C ILE A 32 6.70 6.31 2.89
N SER A 33 7.71 6.03 2.07
CA SER A 33 9.10 6.11 2.48
C SER A 33 9.54 7.56 2.73
N PRO A 34 10.59 7.80 3.53
CA PRO A 34 11.02 9.16 3.89
C PRO A 34 11.29 10.10 2.71
N ASN A 35 11.82 9.58 1.60
CA ASN A 35 12.09 10.35 0.39
C ASN A 35 11.05 10.10 -0.72
N GLU A 36 9.88 9.55 -0.38
CA GLU A 36 8.74 9.36 -1.29
C GLU A 36 9.02 8.49 -2.53
N LYS A 37 10.10 7.71 -2.52
CA LYS A 37 10.49 6.81 -3.62
C LYS A 37 9.71 5.50 -3.63
N TYR A 38 9.08 5.17 -2.50
CA TYR A 38 8.41 3.91 -2.30
C TYR A 38 7.22 4.06 -1.38
N LEU A 39 6.17 3.27 -1.60
CA LEU A 39 5.05 3.18 -0.67
C LEU A 39 4.57 1.75 -0.53
N VAL A 40 3.90 1.48 0.58
CA VAL A 40 3.25 0.20 0.86
C VAL A 40 1.79 0.41 1.20
N THR A 41 0.94 -0.48 0.70
CA THR A 41 -0.48 -0.53 1.01
C THR A 41 -0.82 -1.84 1.70
N TYR A 42 -1.74 -1.79 2.66
CA TYR A 42 -2.22 -2.97 3.38
C TYR A 42 -3.73 -3.02 3.40
N SER A 43 -4.28 -4.19 3.10
CA SER A 43 -5.70 -4.49 3.23
C SER A 43 -5.92 -5.45 4.38
N GLN A 44 -6.61 -4.99 5.42
CA GLN A 44 -6.96 -5.83 6.57
C GLN A 44 -7.97 -6.93 6.21
N PHE A 45 -8.73 -6.76 5.13
CA PHE A 45 -9.75 -7.72 4.71
C PHE A 45 -9.16 -9.03 4.19
N ASP A 46 -8.11 -8.95 3.36
CA ASP A 46 -7.44 -10.11 2.76
C ASP A 46 -6.00 -10.28 3.28
N LEU A 47 -5.59 -9.46 4.25
CA LEU A 47 -4.28 -9.45 4.90
C LEU A 47 -3.09 -9.30 3.94
N SER A 48 -3.29 -8.70 2.76
CA SER A 48 -2.22 -8.52 1.78
C SER A 48 -1.49 -7.19 1.99
N ILE A 49 -0.17 -7.22 1.82
CA ILE A 49 0.69 -6.03 1.69
C ILE A 49 1.21 -5.95 0.27
N VAL A 50 1.13 -4.78 -0.34
CA VAL A 50 1.64 -4.52 -1.69
C VAL A 50 2.62 -3.35 -1.63
N GLY A 51 3.81 -3.54 -2.18
CA GLY A 51 4.81 -2.49 -2.34
C GLY A 51 4.78 -1.89 -3.73
N TRP A 52 4.99 -0.58 -3.83
CA TRP A 52 4.90 0.17 -5.07
C TRP A 52 6.10 1.09 -5.22
N ASN A 53 6.70 1.07 -6.41
CA ASN A 53 7.70 2.06 -6.80
C ASN A 53 6.97 3.35 -7.22
N VAL A 54 7.44 4.48 -6.71
CA VAL A 54 6.99 5.81 -7.17
C VAL A 54 7.88 6.20 -8.34
N VAL A 55 7.28 6.35 -9.52
CA VAL A 55 8.00 6.74 -10.74
C VAL A 55 7.97 8.26 -10.84
N GLU A 56 9.15 8.89 -10.93
CA GLU A 56 9.31 10.35 -10.98
C GLU A 56 8.93 10.97 -12.34
N ASP A 57 8.66 10.16 -13.37
CA ASP A 57 8.37 10.68 -14.70
C ASP A 57 7.06 11.48 -14.75
N ILE A 58 7.15 12.63 -15.42
CA ILE A 58 6.24 13.78 -15.43
C ILE A 58 4.82 13.45 -15.92
N ASN A 59 4.61 12.24 -16.48
CA ASN A 59 3.30 11.75 -16.86
C ASN A 59 2.63 11.04 -15.68
N GLU A 60 1.97 11.85 -14.85
CA GLU A 60 0.89 11.46 -13.92
C GLU A 60 1.18 10.28 -12.98
N GLY A 61 2.08 10.46 -12.00
CA GLY A 61 1.99 9.78 -10.69
C GLY A 61 1.79 8.26 -10.74
N LYS A 62 2.35 7.60 -11.76
CA LYS A 62 2.09 6.19 -12.02
C LYS A 62 2.83 5.34 -10.98
N LEU A 63 2.07 4.54 -10.24
CA LEU A 63 2.60 3.56 -9.30
C LEU A 63 2.81 2.23 -10.01
N GLU A 64 4.00 1.66 -9.90
CA GLU A 64 4.31 0.34 -10.43
C GLU A 64 4.44 -0.67 -9.28
N PRO A 65 3.65 -1.77 -9.27
CA PRO A 65 3.76 -2.77 -8.22
C PRO A 65 5.10 -3.47 -8.28
N ASP A 66 5.74 -3.58 -7.13
CA ASP A 66 7.09 -4.13 -6.96
C ASP A 66 7.02 -5.56 -6.38
N TYR A 67 6.29 -5.72 -5.28
CA TYR A 67 6.05 -7.02 -4.67
C TYR A 67 4.69 -7.09 -4.00
N LYS A 68 4.20 -8.32 -3.83
CA LYS A 68 3.00 -8.64 -3.04
C LYS A 68 3.34 -9.70 -2.01
N ILE A 69 2.98 -9.45 -0.76
CA ILE A 69 3.08 -10.41 0.34
C ILE A 69 1.66 -10.77 0.76
N ASP A 70 1.27 -12.01 0.47
CA ASP A 70 0.05 -12.60 1.01
C ASP A 70 0.37 -13.24 2.36
N PHE A 71 -0.23 -12.74 3.44
CA PHE A 71 -0.09 -13.37 4.74
C PHE A 71 -0.97 -14.61 4.80
N ILE A 72 -0.33 -15.78 4.70
CA ILE A 72 -1.00 -17.06 4.93
C ILE A 72 -1.32 -17.20 6.43
N ILE A 73 -2.52 -16.76 6.78
CA ILE A 73 -3.45 -17.33 7.78
C ILE A 73 -3.03 -17.28 9.27
N SER A 74 -1.81 -16.88 9.65
CA SER A 74 -1.35 -17.10 11.05
C SER A 74 -0.97 -15.88 11.90
N LYS A 75 -1.04 -14.63 11.42
CA LYS A 75 -0.31 -13.52 12.06
C LYS A 75 -1.09 -12.26 12.45
N GLY A 76 -2.39 -12.40 12.71
CA GLY A 76 -3.16 -11.32 13.34
C GLY A 76 -3.29 -10.06 12.49
N ILE A 77 -3.81 -8.99 13.10
CA ILE A 77 -4.02 -7.71 12.43
C ILE A 77 -2.74 -6.88 12.58
N ILE A 78 -2.25 -6.33 11.47
CA ILE A 78 -1.17 -5.34 11.50
C ILE A 78 -1.71 -4.06 12.13
N GLU A 79 -1.08 -3.62 13.21
CA GLU A 79 -1.40 -2.37 13.89
C GLU A 79 -0.68 -1.19 13.24
N GLN A 80 0.62 -1.39 12.94
CA GLN A 80 1.50 -0.38 12.37
C GLN A 80 2.37 -1.01 11.29
N ILE A 81 2.63 -0.24 10.24
CA ILE A 81 3.52 -0.58 9.13
C ILE A 81 4.43 0.63 8.91
N CYS A 82 5.65 0.41 8.44
CA CYS A 82 6.51 1.48 7.92
C CYS A 82 7.48 0.89 6.89
N VAL A 83 7.97 1.76 5.99
CA VAL A 83 8.87 1.36 4.92
C VAL A 83 9.99 2.38 4.76
N SER A 84 11.21 1.90 4.50
CA SER A 84 12.35 2.76 4.19
C SER A 84 12.48 3.00 2.68
N ASP A 85 13.31 3.96 2.28
CA ASP A 85 13.65 4.16 0.86
C ASP A 85 14.38 2.94 0.26
N ASP A 86 15.14 2.20 1.07
CA ASP A 86 15.75 0.91 0.69
C ASP A 86 14.73 -0.26 0.59
N LYS A 87 13.42 0.04 0.57
CA LYS A 87 12.32 -0.95 0.54
C LYS A 87 12.27 -1.91 1.75
N LYS A 88 12.93 -1.56 2.86
CA LYS A 88 12.88 -2.36 4.10
C LYS A 88 11.53 -2.13 4.75
N LEU A 89 10.76 -3.20 4.88
CA LEU A 89 9.46 -3.21 5.52
C LEU A 89 9.59 -3.62 6.99
N ALA A 90 9.01 -2.83 7.89
CA ALA A 90 8.77 -3.23 9.27
C ALA A 90 7.28 -3.13 9.59
N TYR A 91 6.78 -4.07 10.38
CA TYR A 91 5.39 -4.04 10.84
C TYR A 91 5.27 -4.60 12.24
N ILE A 92 4.27 -4.07 12.92
CA ILE A 92 3.86 -4.49 14.25
C ILE A 92 2.47 -5.10 14.12
N PHE A 93 2.31 -6.30 14.66
CA PHE A 93 1.04 -7.00 14.66
C PHE A 93 0.75 -7.58 16.03
N GLU A 94 -0.55 -7.64 16.35
CA GLU A 94 -1.04 -8.26 17.56
C GLU A 94 -1.36 -9.73 17.27
N LYS A 95 -0.78 -10.66 18.04
CA LYS A 95 -1.20 -12.07 18.08
C LYS A 95 -1.89 -12.34 19.42
N ARG A 96 -2.62 -13.46 19.52
CA ARG A 96 -3.31 -13.88 20.76
C ARG A 96 -2.44 -13.95 22.03
N LEU A 97 -1.11 -13.87 21.90
CA LEU A 97 -0.13 -13.98 22.99
C LEU A 97 0.77 -12.73 23.12
N GLY A 98 0.38 -11.59 22.53
CA GLY A 98 1.08 -10.29 22.65
C GLY A 98 1.57 -9.71 21.32
N ARG A 99 2.30 -8.58 21.40
CA ARG A 99 2.75 -7.77 20.26
C ARG A 99 4.10 -8.24 19.69
N LEU A 100 4.20 -8.38 18.37
CA LEU A 100 5.44 -8.75 17.67
C LEU A 100 5.88 -7.67 16.70
N ILE A 101 7.18 -7.46 16.61
CA ILE A 101 7.81 -6.60 15.61
C ILE A 101 8.51 -7.49 14.59
N LYS A 102 8.16 -7.36 13.31
CA LYS A 102 8.85 -8.08 12.24
C LYS A 102 9.44 -7.08 11.26
N PHE A 103 10.73 -7.22 11.03
CA PHE A 103 11.43 -6.66 9.87
C PHE A 103 11.38 -7.72 8.77
N HIS A 104 11.31 -7.33 7.51
CA HIS A 104 11.32 -8.29 6.42
C HIS A 104 12.53 -9.25 6.57
N GLY A 105 12.24 -10.53 6.86
CA GLY A 105 13.23 -11.60 7.16
C GLY A 105 13.49 -11.93 8.65
N HIS A 106 13.21 -11.05 9.62
CA HIS A 106 13.59 -11.23 11.03
C HIS A 106 12.47 -10.83 12.01
N ILE A 107 12.18 -11.66 13.03
CA ILE A 107 11.12 -11.45 14.04
C ILE A 107 11.73 -11.16 15.41
N PHE A 108 11.22 -10.15 16.11
CA PHE A 108 11.57 -9.79 17.48
C PHE A 108 10.33 -9.72 18.37
N ASN A 109 10.46 -10.10 19.64
CA ASN A 109 9.44 -9.88 20.66
C ASN A 109 9.61 -8.49 21.27
N SER A 110 8.52 -7.74 21.47
CA SER A 110 8.58 -6.53 22.30
C SER A 110 8.70 -6.93 23.78
N PRO A 111 9.57 -6.30 24.59
CA PRO A 111 9.47 -6.37 26.03
C PRO A 111 8.10 -5.82 26.48
N GLN A 112 7.49 -6.46 27.48
CA GLN A 112 6.30 -5.94 28.18
C GLN A 112 6.69 -4.88 29.19
#